data_AF-A0A2U2S7S0-F1
#
_entry.id   AF-A0A2U2S7S0-F1
#
_cell.length_a   1.000
_cell.length_b   1.000
_cell.length_c   1.000
_cell.angle_alpha   90.00
_cell.angle_beta   90.00
_cell.angle_gamma   90.00
#
_symmetry.space_group_name_H-M   'P 1'
#
loop_
_entity.id
_entity.type
_entity.pdbx_description
1 polymer ?
#
loop_
_entity_poly.entity_id
_entity_poly.type
_entity_poly.pdbx_seq_one_letter_code
_entity_poly.pdbx_strand_id
1 'polypeptide(L)'
;MTTLAIKILALKKPQRYAVRRTLMAAYQHLQEELLLPPLQIEELTTSAEIMNYTQVTVYPSLVINERLVCVGRFPKKEEVLAWLREAAEGLKTTVNQ
;
A
#
# COMPACT_ATOMS: atom_id res chain seq x y z
N MET A 1 -17.32 -8.88 0.92
CA MET A 1 -16.26 -8.57 1.90
C MET A 1 -15.38 -7.50 1.29
N THR A 2 -15.22 -6.35 1.95
CA THR A 2 -14.39 -5.25 1.45
C THR A 2 -12.92 -5.57 1.70
N THR A 3 -12.03 -5.35 0.72
CA THR A 3 -10.59 -5.60 0.83
C THR A 3 -9.83 -4.27 0.78
N LEU A 4 -8.62 -4.23 1.33
CA LEU A 4 -7.67 -3.14 1.09
C LEU A 4 -6.82 -3.48 -0.13
N ALA A 5 -7.03 -2.76 -1.23
CA ALA A 5 -6.28 -2.96 -2.46
C ALA A 5 -4.91 -2.29 -2.34
N ILE A 6 -3.84 -3.06 -2.43
CA ILE A 6 -2.47 -2.57 -2.31
C ILE A 6 -1.72 -2.84 -3.61
N LYS A 7 -1.02 -1.83 -4.14
CA LYS A 7 -0.08 -2.03 -5.24
C LYS A 7 1.32 -1.59 -4.84
N ILE A 8 2.29 -2.48 -5.03
CA ILE A 8 3.70 -2.22 -4.81
C ILE A 8 4.37 -2.02 -6.16
N LEU A 9 4.87 -0.82 -6.41
CA LEU A 9 5.40 -0.39 -7.70
C LEU A 9 6.93 -0.36 -7.62
N ALA A 10 7.57 -1.38 -8.19
CA ALA A 10 9.03 -1.37 -8.39
C ALA A 10 9.48 -2.43 -9.40
N LEU A 11 10.49 -2.08 -10.20
CA LEU A 11 11.04 -2.99 -11.22
C LEU A 11 11.72 -4.22 -10.59
N LYS A 12 12.48 -4.02 -9.51
CA LYS A 12 13.33 -5.07 -8.92
C LYS A 12 12.67 -5.77 -7.74
N LYS A 13 12.74 -7.11 -7.70
CA LYS A 13 12.20 -7.95 -6.63
C LYS A 13 12.66 -7.55 -5.22
N PRO A 14 13.94 -7.21 -4.96
CA PRO A 14 14.37 -6.78 -3.61
C PRO A 14 13.66 -5.52 -3.11
N GLN A 15 13.36 -4.57 -4.01
CA GLN A 15 12.64 -3.35 -3.64
C GLN A 15 11.20 -3.67 -3.22
N ARG A 16 10.50 -4.50 -4.02
CA ARG A 16 9.14 -4.95 -3.70
C ARG A 16 9.09 -5.76 -2.42
N TYR A 17 10.07 -6.64 -2.21
CA TYR A 17 10.18 -7.43 -0.98
C TYR A 17 10.31 -6.54 0.26
N ALA A 18 11.18 -5.51 0.22
CA ALA A 18 11.35 -4.61 1.34
C ALA A 18 10.05 -3.84 1.68
N VAL A 19 9.36 -3.32 0.67
CA VAL A 19 8.05 -2.65 0.88
C VAL A 19 7.02 -3.61 1.44
N ARG A 20 6.90 -4.83 0.88
CA ARG A 20 5.98 -5.87 1.36
C ARG A 20 6.25 -6.19 2.83
N ARG A 21 7.53 -6.32 3.24
CA ARG A 21 7.90 -6.59 4.63
C ARG A 21 7.44 -5.47 5.57
N THR A 22 7.69 -4.22 5.21
CA THR A 22 7.23 -3.06 6.00
C THR A 22 5.70 -3.01 6.07
N LEU A 23 5.01 -3.26 4.96
CA LEU A 23 3.55 -3.32 4.88
C LEU A 23 2.97 -4.41 5.78
N MET A 24 3.50 -5.63 5.74
CA MET A 24 3.02 -6.72 6.59
C MET A 24 3.26 -6.42 8.06
N ALA A 25 4.42 -5.85 8.42
CA ALA A 25 4.72 -5.50 9.80
C ALA A 25 3.79 -4.40 10.34
N ALA A 26 3.40 -3.43 9.51
CA ALA A 26 2.43 -2.40 9.87
C ALA A 26 1.00 -2.99 9.97
N TYR A 27 0.61 -3.81 9.00
CA TYR A 27 -0.72 -4.44 8.99
C TYR A 27 -0.93 -5.34 10.21
N GLN A 28 0.03 -6.21 10.54
CA GLN A 28 -0.03 -7.09 11.71
C GLN A 28 -0.15 -6.29 13.01
N HIS A 29 0.61 -5.21 13.14
CA HIS A 29 0.53 -4.34 14.31
C HIS A 29 -0.86 -3.71 14.46
N LEU A 30 -1.46 -3.21 13.38
CA LEU A 30 -2.81 -2.64 13.45
C LEU A 30 -3.89 -3.71 13.73
N GLN A 31 -3.69 -4.96 13.32
CA GLN A 31 -4.63 -6.04 13.62
C GLN A 31 -4.74 -6.33 15.12
N GLU A 32 -3.73 -5.97 15.92
CA GLU A 32 -3.77 -6.07 17.39
C GLU A 32 -4.76 -5.04 17.98
N GLU A 33 -4.99 -3.92 17.29
CA GLU A 33 -5.81 -2.80 17.78
C GLU A 33 -7.19 -2.71 17.15
N LEU A 34 -7.34 -3.13 15.88
CA LEU A 34 -8.56 -2.94 15.12
C LEU A 34 -8.87 -4.08 14.15
N LEU A 35 -10.16 -4.32 13.90
CA LEU A 35 -10.59 -5.25 12.86
C LEU A 35 -10.31 -4.65 11.47
N LEU A 36 -9.20 -5.08 10.87
CA LEU A 36 -8.78 -4.65 9.54
C LEU A 36 -9.42 -5.50 8.43
N PRO A 37 -9.82 -4.89 7.30
CA PRO A 37 -10.15 -5.62 6.09
C PRO A 37 -8.92 -6.37 5.55
N PRO A 38 -9.09 -7.56 4.95
CA PRO A 38 -7.98 -8.31 4.36
C PRO A 38 -7.29 -7.54 3.24
N LEU A 39 -5.97 -7.71 3.13
CA LEU A 39 -5.17 -7.11 2.07
C LEU A 39 -5.26 -7.91 0.76
N GLN A 40 -5.37 -7.20 -0.35
CA GLN A 40 -5.16 -7.73 -1.70
C GLN A 40 -3.95 -7.02 -2.30
N ILE A 41 -2.83 -7.74 -2.42
CA ILE A 41 -1.54 -7.15 -2.83
C ILE A 41 -1.24 -7.54 -4.26
N GLU A 42 -1.02 -6.53 -5.09
CA GLU A 42 -0.52 -6.64 -6.46
C GLU A 42 0.89 -6.02 -6.56
N GLU A 43 1.74 -6.60 -7.39
CA GLU A 43 3.08 -6.08 -7.68
C GLU A 43 3.14 -5.60 -9.12
N LEU A 44 3.34 -4.30 -9.33
CA LEU A 44 3.55 -3.72 -10.65
C LEU A 44 5.04 -3.68 -10.95
N THR A 45 5.44 -4.35 -12.03
CA THR A 45 6.85 -4.70 -12.27
C THR A 45 7.39 -4.16 -13.58
N THR A 46 6.52 -3.60 -14.43
CA THR A 46 6.91 -2.94 -15.67
C THR A 46 6.81 -1.43 -15.54
N SER A 47 7.67 -0.70 -16.26
CA SER A 47 7.60 0.76 -16.29
C SER A 47 6.25 1.24 -16.84
N ALA A 48 5.68 0.54 -17.81
CA ALA A 48 4.39 0.90 -18.42
C ALA A 48 3.25 0.88 -17.39
N GLU A 49 3.16 -0.17 -16.57
CA GLU A 49 2.16 -0.27 -15.50
C GLU A 49 2.37 0.80 -14.42
N ILE A 50 3.62 1.04 -14.03
CA ILE A 50 3.96 2.01 -12.97
C ILE A 50 3.67 3.45 -13.41
N MET A 51 3.90 3.78 -14.69
CA MET A 51 3.62 5.11 -15.24
C MET A 51 2.14 5.50 -15.20
N ASN A 52 1.22 4.54 -15.06
CA ASN A 52 -0.20 4.83 -14.82
C ASN A 52 -0.45 5.53 -13.46
N TYR A 53 0.51 5.42 -12.52
CA TYR A 53 0.39 6.01 -11.18
C TYR A 53 1.39 7.15 -10.95
N THR A 54 2.61 7.07 -11.50
CA THR A 54 3.64 8.08 -11.28
C THR A 54 4.67 8.15 -12.41
N GLN A 55 5.11 9.37 -12.75
CA GLN A 55 6.21 9.62 -13.68
C GLN A 55 7.60 9.53 -13.01
N VAL A 56 7.65 9.37 -11.69
CA VAL A 56 8.91 9.26 -10.94
C VAL A 56 9.57 7.92 -11.24
N THR A 57 10.78 7.96 -11.80
CA THR A 57 11.57 6.79 -12.19
C THR A 57 12.46 6.23 -11.08
N VAL A 58 12.45 6.88 -9.92
CA VAL A 58 13.03 6.35 -8.68
C VAL A 58 12.00 5.42 -8.04
N TYR A 59 12.46 4.28 -7.52
CA TYR A 59 11.61 3.23 -6.92
C TYR A 59 12.05 2.91 -5.49
N PRO A 60 11.17 2.39 -4.62
CA PRO A 60 9.79 1.94 -4.88
C PRO A 60 8.70 3.00 -4.63
N SER A 61 7.47 2.68 -5.02
CA SER A 61 6.26 3.43 -4.70
C SER A 61 5.17 2.49 -4.14
N LEU A 62 4.22 3.05 -3.38
CA LEU A 62 3.12 2.32 -2.74
C LEU A 62 1.79 2.99 -3.04
N VAL A 63 0.81 2.19 -3.46
CA VAL A 63 -0.58 2.60 -3.70
C VAL A 63 -1.49 1.82 -2.75
N ILE A 64 -2.46 2.51 -2.16
CA ILE A 64 -3.51 1.93 -1.32
C ILE A 64 -4.86 2.43 -1.82
N ASN A 65 -5.79 1.54 -2.16
CA ASN A 65 -7.10 1.85 -2.72
C ASN A 65 -7.02 2.88 -3.87
N GLU A 66 -6.20 2.59 -4.89
CA GLU A 66 -5.90 3.48 -6.02
C GLU A 66 -5.24 4.83 -5.70
N ARG A 67 -4.97 5.14 -4.43
CA ARG A 67 -4.25 6.35 -4.03
C ARG A 67 -2.75 6.09 -3.89
N LEU A 68 -1.95 6.87 -4.61
CA LEU A 68 -0.49 6.88 -4.46
C LEU A 68 -0.10 7.55 -3.14
N VAL A 69 0.42 6.77 -2.19
CA VAL A 69 0.75 7.25 -0.82
C VAL A 69 2.25 7.37 -0.56
N CYS A 70 3.08 6.62 -1.29
CA CYS A 70 4.54 6.72 -1.22
C CYS A 70 5.13 6.73 -2.63
N VAL A 71 6.10 7.60 -2.89
CA VAL A 71 6.69 7.80 -4.23
C VAL A 71 8.20 7.82 -4.16
N GLY A 72 8.85 6.97 -4.93
CA GLY A 72 10.30 6.98 -5.17
C GLY A 72 11.18 6.81 -3.95
N ARG A 73 10.67 6.16 -2.89
CA ARG A 73 11.41 5.88 -1.67
C ARG A 73 10.80 4.70 -0.92
N PHE A 74 11.58 4.12 -0.01
CA PHE A 74 11.05 3.14 0.92
C PHE A 74 10.19 3.85 1.99
N PRO A 75 8.96 3.39 2.24
CA PRO A 75 8.15 3.93 3.32
C PRO A 75 8.67 3.44 4.68
N LYS A 76 8.54 4.29 5.70
CA LYS A 76 8.75 3.89 7.10
C LYS A 76 7.52 3.17 7.64
N LYS A 77 7.68 2.36 8.69
CA LYS A 77 6.58 1.58 9.28
C LYS A 77 5.44 2.50 9.74
N GLU A 78 5.77 3.61 10.38
CA GLU A 78 4.83 4.57 10.97
C GLU A 78 3.95 5.23 9.90
N GLU A 79 4.51 5.51 8.73
CA GLU A 79 3.77 6.05 7.59
C GLU A 79 2.77 5.03 7.05
N VAL A 80 3.20 3.77 6.93
CA VAL A 80 2.31 2.69 6.46
C VAL A 80 1.19 2.42 7.46
N LEU A 81 1.45 2.53 8.76
CA LEU A 81 0.42 2.46 9.79
C LEU A 81 -0.66 3.53 9.59
N ALA A 82 -0.24 4.78 9.38
CA ALA A 82 -1.17 5.89 9.16
C ALA A 82 -2.04 5.66 7.91
N TRP A 83 -1.42 5.32 6.77
CA TRP A 83 -2.17 5.12 5.52
C TRP A 83 -3.11 3.92 5.55
N LEU A 84 -2.73 2.82 6.21
CA LEU A 84 -3.63 1.66 6.38
C LEU A 84 -4.83 2.01 7.24
N ARG A 85 -4.65 2.80 8.31
CA ARG A 85 -5.74 3.26 9.17
C ARG A 85 -6.70 4.17 8.41
N GLU A 86 -6.18 5.20 7.73
CA GLU A 86 -6.98 6.10 6.89
C GLU A 86 -7.78 5.34 5.84
N ALA A 87 -7.15 4.37 5.15
CA ALA A 87 -7.81 3.57 4.15
C ALA A 87 -8.91 2.68 4.73
N ALA A 88 -8.67 2.06 5.89
CA ALA A 88 -9.66 1.22 6.57
C ALA A 88 -10.86 2.04 7.08
N GLU A 89 -10.63 3.27 7.55
CA GLU A 89 -11.68 4.19 7.97
C GLU A 89 -12.52 4.68 6.78
N GLY A 90 -11.86 5.06 5.67
CA GLY A 90 -12.56 5.49 4.45
C GLY A 90 -13.51 4.42 3.88
N LEU A 91 -13.15 3.14 4.00
CA LEU A 91 -14.02 2.02 3.59
C LEU A 91 -15.29 1.89 4.46
N LYS A 92 -15.24 2.29 5.74
CA LYS A 92 -16.42 2.25 6.63
C LYS A 92 -17.40 3.36 6.28
N THR A 93 -16.92 4.52 5.86
CA THR A 93 -17.76 5.68 5.52
C THR A 93 -18.55 5.45 4.23
N THR A 94 -17.95 4.81 3.22
CA THR A 94 -18.63 4.52 1.94
C THR A 94 -19.75 3.49 2.06
N VAL A 95 -19.76 2.64 3.10
CA VAL A 95 -20.83 1.65 3.32
C VAL A 95 -22.05 2.26 4.02
N ASN A 96 -21.89 3.41 4.69
CA ASN A 96 -22.94 4.08 5.46
C ASN A 96 -23.56 5.29 4.74
N GLN A 97 -23.29 5.47 3.44
CA GLN A 97 -23.96 6.43 2.55
C GLN A 97 -24.74 5.67 1.48
#